data_AF-A0A4U2D6G5-F1
#
_entry.id   AF-A0A4U2D6G5-F1
#
_cell.length_a   1.000
_cell.length_b   1.000
_cell.length_c   1.000
_cell.angle_alpha   90.00
_cell.angle_beta   90.00
_cell.angle_gamma   90.00
#
_symmetry.space_group_name_H-M   'P 1'
#
loop_
_entity.id
_entity.type
_entity.pdbx_description
1 polymer ?
#
loop_
_entity_poly.entity_id
_entity_poly.type
_entity_poly.pdbx_seq_one_letter_code
_entity_poly.pdbx_strand_id
1 'polypeptide(L)'
;IMVAGHTDQAGSLPYNEKLAERRAETVVEYLKTKLDPKQFIWEVKSFGKLQPAINERSEKADALNRRAFIVFKESDITAEQQALAGSEQEAVSSESD
;
A
#
# COMPACT_ATOMS: atom_id res chain seq x y z
N ILE A 1 6.36 1.81 -8.05
CA ILE A 1 6.39 0.96 -6.84
C ILE A 1 4.96 0.75 -6.37
N MET A 2 4.51 -0.50 -6.33
CA MET A 2 3.21 -0.86 -5.77
C MET A 2 3.39 -1.41 -4.36
N VAL A 3 2.62 -0.91 -3.40
CA VAL A 3 2.56 -1.43 -2.04
C VAL A 3 1.16 -1.95 -1.77
N ALA A 4 1.06 -3.22 -1.36
CA ALA A 4 -0.22 -3.87 -1.10
C ALA A 4 -0.32 -4.38 0.34
N GLY A 5 -1.36 -3.99 1.05
CA GLY A 5 -1.61 -4.41 2.43
C GLY A 5 -2.51 -5.64 2.54
N HIS A 6 -2.26 -6.46 3.55
CA HIS A 6 -3.09 -7.60 3.93
C HIS A 6 -3.39 -7.59 5.44
N THR A 7 -4.47 -8.25 5.81
CA THR A 7 -4.87 -8.48 7.21
C THR A 7 -5.02 -9.97 7.50
N ASP A 8 -5.20 -10.30 8.77
CA ASP A 8 -5.71 -11.59 9.18
C ASP A 8 -7.23 -11.71 8.91
N GLN A 9 -7.85 -12.82 9.34
CA GLN A 9 -9.25 -13.10 9.04
C GLN A 9 -10.24 -12.41 9.99
N ALA A 10 -9.76 -11.78 11.08
CA ALA A 10 -10.60 -11.23 12.14
C ALA A 10 -11.27 -9.91 11.73
N GLY A 11 -12.49 -9.66 12.20
CA GLY A 11 -13.25 -8.44 11.88
C GLY A 11 -13.99 -8.47 10.54
N SER A 12 -14.68 -7.38 10.20
CA SER A 12 -15.52 -7.29 9.01
C SER A 12 -14.70 -7.10 7.72
N LEU A 13 -15.27 -7.43 6.57
CA LEU A 13 -14.62 -7.18 5.27
C LEU A 13 -14.28 -5.69 5.06
N PRO A 14 -15.23 -4.74 5.23
CA PRO A 14 -14.94 -3.32 5.02
C PRO A 14 -13.90 -2.77 6.00
N TYR A 15 -13.87 -3.28 7.24
CA TYR A 15 -12.86 -2.89 8.21
C TYR A 15 -11.46 -3.32 7.77
N ASN A 16 -11.32 -4.57 7.33
CA ASN A 16 -10.03 -5.12 6.91
C ASN A 16 -9.52 -4.47 5.63
N GLU A 17 -10.42 -4.10 4.72
CA GLU A 17 -10.05 -3.35 3.53
C GLU A 17 -9.38 -2.00 3.91
N LYS A 18 -10.06 -1.20 4.74
CA LYS A 18 -9.51 0.08 5.23
C LYS A 18 -8.27 -0.10 6.10
N LEU A 19 -8.12 -1.21 6.82
CA LEU A 19 -6.94 -1.48 7.63
C LEU A 19 -5.73 -1.84 6.77
N ALA A 20 -5.92 -2.67 5.74
CA ALA A 20 -4.87 -3.03 4.79
C ALA A 20 -4.41 -1.80 3.98
N GLU A 21 -5.34 -0.98 3.50
CA GLU A 21 -5.05 0.29 2.81
C GLU A 21 -4.15 1.20 3.65
N ARG A 22 -4.57 1.55 4.89
CA ARG A 22 -3.78 2.39 5.80
C ARG A 22 -2.38 1.84 6.10
N ARG A 23 -2.24 0.52 6.19
CA ARG A 23 -0.92 -0.13 6.37
C ARG A 23 -0.04 0.06 5.14
N ALA A 24 -0.60 -0.09 3.94
CA ALA A 24 0.12 0.13 2.69
C ALA A 24 0.53 1.61 2.52
N GLU A 25 -0.38 2.55 2.82
CA GLU A 25 -0.08 3.99 2.85
C GLU A 25 1.08 4.32 3.80
N THR A 26 1.04 3.78 5.03
CA THR A 26 2.12 3.99 6.01
C THR A 26 3.48 3.52 5.48
N VAL A 27 3.52 2.39 4.76
CA VAL A 27 4.75 1.88 4.14
C VAL A 27 5.19 2.77 2.98
N VAL A 28 4.27 3.27 2.15
CA VAL A 28 4.58 4.23 1.07
C VAL A 28 5.19 5.50 1.65
N GLU A 29 4.58 6.08 2.67
CA GLU A 29 5.09 7.29 3.31
C GLU A 29 6.47 7.06 3.91
N TYR A 30 6.70 5.92 4.57
CA TYR A 30 8.04 5.57 5.03
C TYR A 30 9.05 5.47 3.87
N LEU A 31 8.70 4.81 2.77
CA LEU A 31 9.60 4.65 1.62
C LEU A 31 9.93 5.98 0.94
N LYS A 32 8.98 6.91 0.85
CA LYS A 32 9.20 8.28 0.34
C LYS A 32 10.22 9.06 1.17
N THR A 33 10.43 8.71 2.45
CA THR A 33 11.52 9.30 3.26
C THR A 33 12.90 8.71 2.95
N LYS A 34 12.95 7.56 2.28
CA LYS A 34 14.20 6.80 2.01
C LYS A 34 14.60 6.81 0.54
N LEU A 35 13.66 7.06 -0.36
CA LEU A 35 13.83 7.04 -1.80
C LEU A 35 13.36 8.38 -2.37
N ASP A 36 13.95 8.81 -3.49
CA ASP A 36 13.48 10.00 -4.21
C ASP A 36 12.07 9.73 -4.77
N PRO A 37 11.01 10.39 -4.26
CA PRO A 37 9.65 10.10 -4.68
C PRO A 37 9.40 10.41 -6.15
N LYS A 38 10.19 11.31 -6.76
CA LYS A 38 10.03 11.74 -8.15
C LYS A 38 10.50 10.69 -9.16
N GLN A 39 11.24 9.67 -8.72
CA GLN A 39 11.73 8.59 -9.60
C GLN A 39 10.74 7.43 -9.73
N PHE A 40 9.64 7.44 -8.96
CA PHE A 40 8.71 6.33 -8.91
C PHE A 40 7.27 6.80 -9.00
N ILE A 41 6.47 6.06 -9.75
CA ILE A 41 5.00 6.11 -9.62
C ILE A 41 4.62 5.25 -8.41
N TRP A 42 3.86 5.80 -7.46
CA TRP A 42 3.46 5.11 -6.25
C TRP A 42 2.02 4.60 -6.39
N GLU A 43 1.81 3.33 -6.11
CA GLU A 43 0.48 2.70 -6.17
C GLU A 43 0.20 2.01 -4.83
N VAL A 44 -0.92 2.35 -4.19
CA VAL A 44 -1.41 1.72 -2.96
C VAL A 44 -2.50 0.72 -3.33
N LYS A 45 -2.45 -0.49 -2.76
CA LYS A 45 -3.52 -1.48 -2.84
C LYS A 45 -3.89 -2.05 -1.49
N SER A 46 -5.16 -2.38 -1.35
CA SER A 46 -5.65 -3.27 -0.29
C SER A 46 -6.08 -4.59 -0.89
N PHE A 47 -5.74 -5.68 -0.20
CA PHE A 47 -6.39 -6.97 -0.38
C PHE A 47 -7.18 -7.41 0.86
N GLY A 48 -7.18 -6.59 1.91
CA GLY A 48 -7.78 -6.88 3.20
C GLY A 48 -7.48 -8.32 3.64
N LYS A 49 -8.55 -9.04 3.98
CA LYS A 49 -8.50 -10.46 4.38
C LYS A 49 -8.81 -11.45 3.25
N LEU A 50 -9.03 -10.97 2.02
CA LEU A 50 -9.53 -11.79 0.91
C LEU A 50 -8.44 -12.59 0.19
N GLN A 51 -7.16 -12.31 0.48
CA GLN A 51 -6.00 -13.01 -0.09
C GLN A 51 -5.07 -13.48 1.04
N PRO A 52 -5.47 -14.49 1.83
CA PRO A 52 -4.62 -15.03 2.89
C PRO A 52 -3.40 -15.73 2.29
N ALA A 53 -2.24 -15.59 2.94
CA ALA A 53 -1.07 -16.39 2.61
C ALA A 53 -1.27 -17.85 3.04
N ILE A 54 -1.94 -18.04 4.18
CA ILE A 54 -2.32 -19.36 4.70
C ILE A 54 -3.79 -19.33 5.11
N ASN A 55 -4.56 -20.29 4.59
CA ASN A 55 -5.98 -20.43 4.86
C ASN A 55 -6.24 -21.37 6.06
N GLU A 56 -5.69 -21.00 7.21
CA GLU A 56 -5.87 -21.70 8.49
C GLU A 56 -6.30 -20.71 9.57
N ARG A 57 -6.96 -21.20 10.62
CA ARG A 57 -7.38 -20.40 11.78
C ARG A 57 -6.47 -20.69 12.97
N SER A 58 -5.35 -19.99 13.04
CA SER A 58 -4.41 -20.04 14.16
C SER A 58 -3.65 -18.73 14.28
N GLU A 59 -3.15 -18.41 15.48
CA GLU A 59 -2.31 -17.22 15.71
C GLU A 59 -1.09 -17.16 14.78
N LYS A 60 -0.51 -18.33 14.47
CA LYS A 60 0.60 -18.44 13.53
C LYS A 60 0.17 -18.07 12.11
N ALA A 61 -0.99 -18.54 11.65
CA ALA A 61 -1.52 -18.18 10.34
C ALA A 61 -1.88 -16.69 10.28
N ASP A 62 -2.48 -16.14 11.34
CA ASP A 62 -2.83 -14.72 11.41
C ASP A 62 -1.59 -13.83 11.38
N ALA A 63 -0.51 -14.21 12.09
CA ALA A 63 0.77 -13.51 12.02
C ALA A 63 1.35 -13.48 10.60
N LEU A 64 1.25 -14.57 9.85
CA LEU A 64 1.70 -14.64 8.45
C LEU A 64 0.78 -13.86 7.50
N ASN A 65 -0.51 -13.81 7.81
CA ASN A 65 -1.49 -13.10 6.99
C ASN A 65 -1.37 -11.57 7.15
N ARG A 66 -0.99 -11.06 8.34
CA ARG A 66 -0.66 -9.65 8.61
C ARG A 66 0.67 -9.25 7.95
N ARG A 67 0.62 -8.96 6.65
CA ARG A 67 1.80 -8.62 5.83
C ARG A 67 1.52 -7.47 4.88
N ALA A 68 2.59 -6.89 4.33
CA ALA A 68 2.53 -6.00 3.18
C ALA A 68 3.49 -6.52 2.10
N PHE A 69 3.13 -6.32 0.83
CA PHE A 69 3.99 -6.60 -0.31
C PHE A 69 4.45 -5.30 -0.95
N ILE A 70 5.71 -5.26 -1.36
CA ILE A 70 6.30 -4.14 -2.08
C ILE A 70 6.82 -4.70 -3.40
N VAL A 71 6.35 -4.15 -4.52
CA VAL A 71 6.73 -4.58 -5.86
C VAL A 71 7.36 -3.41 -6.60
N PHE A 72 8.61 -3.59 -7.00
CA PHE A 72 9.33 -2.73 -7.93
C PHE A 72 9.08 -3.26 -9.34
N LYS A 73 8.55 -2.40 -10.21
CA LYS A 73 8.37 -2.69 -11.63
C LYS A 73 9.17 -1.65 -12.40
N GLU A 74 9.97 -2.13 -13.35
CA GLU A 74 10.60 -1.27 -14.34
C GLU A 74 9.56 -0.94 -15.42
N SER A 75 9.49 0.35 -15.77
CA SER A 75 8.63 0.85 -16.84
C SER A 75 9.20 2.17 -17.34
N ASP A 76 9.05 2.45 -18.63
CA ASP A 76 9.34 3.77 -19.18
C ASP A 76 8.32 4.76 -18.60
N ILE A 77 8.75 5.61 -17.67
CA ILE A 77 7.93 6.68 -17.11
C ILE A 77 8.01 7.85 -18.08
N THR A 78 6.90 8.24 -18.71
CA THR A 78 6.89 9.47 -19.50
C THR A 78 6.91 10.69 -18.57
N ALA A 79 7.49 11.81 -19.03
CA ALA A 79 7.55 13.05 -18.24
C ALA A 79 6.15 13.54 -17.79
N GLU A 80 5.11 13.25 -18.57
CA GLU A 80 3.71 13.53 -18.25
C GLU A 80 3.20 12.66 -17.09
N GLN A 81 3.50 11.36 -17.09
CA GLN A 81 3.16 10.45 -15.98
C GLN A 81 3.92 10.81 -14.70
N GLN A 82 5.14 11.33 -14.85
CA GLN A 82 5.95 11.83 -13.73
C GLN A 82 5.36 13.12 -13.13
N ALA A 83 4.81 14.01 -13.96
CA ALA A 83 4.13 15.23 -13.52
C ALA A 83 2.79 14.95 -12.83
N LEU A 84 1.97 14.03 -13.37
CA LEU A 84 0.71 13.62 -12.72
C LEU A 84 0.94 12.98 -11.35
N ALA A 85 1.94 12.10 -11.22
CA ALA A 85 2.29 11.47 -9.95
C ALA A 85 2.79 12.46 -8.88
N GLY A 86 3.35 13.61 -9.30
CA GLY A 86 3.70 14.71 -8.40
C GLY A 86 2.50 15.55 -7.96
N SER A 87 1.50 15.74 -8.84
CA SER A 87 0.33 16.57 -8.57
C SER A 87 -0.66 15.95 -7.57
N GLU A 88 -0.80 14.62 -7.56
CA GLU A 88 -1.63 13.92 -6.55
C GLU A 88 -1.01 14.01 -5.14
N GLN A 89 0.31 14.22 -5.03
CA GLN A 89 1.00 14.38 -3.75
C GLN A 89 0.80 15.76 -3.12
N GLU A 90 0.63 16.82 -3.93
CA GLU A 90 0.36 18.18 -3.42
C GLU A 90 -1.08 18.32 -2.92
N ALA A 91 -2.06 17.71 -3.59
CA ALA A 91 -3.47 17.78 -3.20
C ALA A 91 -3.73 17.19 -1.80
N VAL A 92 -3.14 16.03 -1.48
CA VAL A 92 -3.30 15.35 -0.18
C VAL A 92 -2.67 16.15 0.98
N SER A 93 -1.65 16.97 0.71
CA SER A 93 -1.02 17.82 1.74
C SER A 93 -1.82 19.09 2.08
N SER A 94 -2.79 19.46 1.23
CA SER A 94 -3.58 20.69 1.38
C SER A 94 -4.92 20.50 2.10
N GLU A 95 -5.36 19.25 2.30
CA GLU A 95 -6.60 18.90 3.00
C GLU A 95 -6.40 18.62 4.50
N SER A 96 -5.16 18.75 5.01
CA SER A 96 -4.78 18.46 6.40
C SER A 96 -4.54 19.68 7.30
N ASP A 97 -4.86 20.91 6.85
CA ASP A 97 -4.77 22.16 7.64
C ASP A 97 -6.14 22.70 8.11
#